data_AF-A0AA39C3S7-F1
#
_entry.id   AF-A0AA39C3S7-F1
#
_cell.length_a   1.000
_cell.length_b   1.000
_cell.length_c   1.000
_cell.angle_alpha   90.00
_cell.angle_beta   90.00
_cell.angle_gamma   90.00
#
_symmetry.space_group_name_H-M   'P 1'
#
loop_
_entity.id
_entity.type
_entity.pdbx_description
1 polymer ?
#
loop_
_entity_poly.entity_id
_entity_poly.type
_entity_poly.pdbx_seq_one_letter_code
_entity_poly.pdbx_strand_id
1 'polypeptide(L)' 'MSSTLTQVRKAKGEELLDTICRSMNLMEKDYFGLIYEDKHDLRNWLDLDRRIGKFVKS' A
#
# COMPACT_ATOMS: atom_id res chain seq x y z
N MET A 1 10.35 -13.11 -10.69
CA MET A 1 10.20 -12.07 -9.65
C MET A 1 9.59 -10.75 -10.16
N SER A 2 9.38 -10.54 -11.48
CA SER A 2 8.87 -9.27 -12.02
C SER A 2 7.33 -9.13 -11.99
N SER A 3 6.59 -10.24 -11.92
CA SER A 3 5.13 -10.25 -12.02
C SER A 3 4.42 -9.67 -10.78
N THR A 4 4.97 -9.91 -9.59
CA THR A 4 4.36 -9.49 -8.31
C THR A 4 4.30 -7.97 -8.16
N LEU A 5 5.36 -7.26 -8.60
CA LEU A 5 5.42 -5.79 -8.50
C LEU A 5 4.37 -5.10 -9.39
N THR A 6 4.11 -5.69 -10.57
CA THR A 6 3.10 -5.18 -11.51
C THR A 6 1.69 -5.31 -10.94
N GLN A 7 1.45 -6.37 -10.17
CA GLN A 7 0.16 -6.63 -9.54
C GLN A 7 -0.10 -5.65 -8.39
N VAL A 8 0.93 -5.38 -7.55
CA VAL A 8 0.85 -4.39 -6.47
C VAL A 8 0.58 -2.98 -7.02
N ARG A 9 1.20 -2.59 -8.14
CA ARG A 9 0.95 -1.27 -8.77
C ARG A 9 -0.50 -1.09 -9.24
N LYS A 10 -1.20 -2.18 -9.57
CA LYS A 10 -2.60 -2.13 -10.01
C LYS A 10 -3.61 -2.19 -8.86
N ALA A 11 -3.20 -2.73 -7.71
CA ALA A 11 -4.02 -2.87 -6.52
C ALA A 11 -4.38 -1.50 -5.91
N LYS A 12 -5.50 -1.45 -5.20
CA LYS A 12 -5.83 -0.34 -4.30
C LYS A 12 -4.97 -0.38 -3.04
N GLY A 13 -4.83 0.75 -2.34
CA GLY A 13 -4.16 0.80 -1.04
C GLY A 13 -4.78 -0.14 -0.01
N GLU A 14 -6.11 -0.26 -0.03
CA GLU A 14 -6.86 -1.20 0.82
C GLU A 14 -6.46 -2.66 0.57
N GLU A 15 -6.36 -3.09 -0.69
CA GLU A 15 -5.99 -4.48 -1.02
C GLU A 15 -4.57 -4.83 -0.57
N LEU A 16 -3.65 -3.85 -0.64
CA LEU A 16 -2.29 -3.99 -0.12
C LEU A 16 -2.30 -4.11 1.40
N LEU A 17 -3.02 -3.22 2.09
CA LEU A 17 -3.15 -3.25 3.55
C LEU A 17 -3.76 -4.58 4.02
N ASP A 18 -4.84 -5.03 3.37
CA ASP A 18 -5.52 -6.28 3.68
C ASP A 18 -4.60 -7.50 3.49
N THR A 19 -3.79 -7.52 2.43
CA THR A 19 -2.79 -8.58 2.21
C THR A 19 -1.73 -8.60 3.31
N ILE A 20 -1.28 -7.43 3.75
CA ILE A 20 -0.29 -7.27 4.83
C ILE A 20 -0.90 -7.70 6.17
N CYS A 21 -2.12 -7.25 6.49
CA CYS A 21 -2.84 -7.63 7.71
C CYS A 21 -3.08 -9.14 7.77
N ARG A 22 -3.47 -9.76 6.64
CA ARG A 22 -3.60 -11.23 6.53
C ARG A 22 -2.28 -11.94 6.76
N SER A 23 -1.18 -11.45 6.17
CA SER A 23 0.15 -12.05 6.35
C SER A 23 0.69 -11.90 7.78
N MET A 24 0.33 -10.84 8.49
CA MET A 24 0.74 -10.60 9.88
C MET A 24 -0.27 -11.11 10.91
N ASN A 25 -1.35 -11.75 10.45
CA ASN A 25 -2.43 -12.28 11.28
C ASN A 25 -3.05 -11.20 12.21
N LEU A 26 -3.16 -9.97 11.70
CA LEU A 26 -3.74 -8.82 12.41
C LEU A 26 -5.27 -8.84 12.28
N MET A 27 -5.98 -8.82 13.41
CA MET A 27 -7.45 -8.75 13.44
C MET A 27 -7.99 -7.34 13.20
N GLU A 28 -7.27 -6.32 13.65
CA GLU A 28 -7.76 -4.95 13.76
C GLU A 28 -7.23 -4.04 12.64
N LYS A 29 -7.59 -4.33 11.38
CA LYS A 29 -7.09 -3.62 10.20
C LYS A 29 -7.45 -2.12 10.13
N ASP A 30 -8.55 -1.71 10.74
CA ASP A 30 -9.04 -0.32 10.75
C ASP A 30 -8.16 0.64 11.57
N TYR A 31 -7.24 0.11 12.39
CA TYR A 31 -6.31 0.92 13.18
C TYR A 31 -4.97 1.16 12.47
N PHE A 32 -4.72 0.46 11.36
CA PHE A 32 -3.45 0.53 10.65
C PHE A 32 -3.63 1.31 9.35
N GLY A 33 -2.58 2.05 9.00
CA GLY A 33 -2.46 2.71 7.70
C GLY A 33 -1.06 2.49 7.16
N LEU A 34 -0.92 2.65 5.84
CA LEU A 34 0.38 2.59 5.18
C LEU A 34 0.91 4.01 5.02
N ILE A 35 2.20 4.18 5.29
CA ILE A 35 2.92 5.43 4.97
C ILE A 35 3.94 5.14 3.88
N TYR A 36 4.18 6.12 3.02
CA TYR A 36 5.19 6.08 1.99
C TYR A 36 6.03 7.35 2.00
N GLU A 37 7.28 7.20 1.57
CA GLU A 37 8.21 8.29 1.37
C GLU A 37 8.16 8.72 -0.11
N ASP A 38 8.02 10.03 -0.34
CA ASP A 38 8.21 10.65 -1.65
C ASP A 38 9.38 11.64 -1.59
N LYS A 39 9.85 12.10 -2.74
CA LYS A 39 10.91 13.11 -2.86
C LYS A 39 10.62 14.41 -2.09
N HIS A 40 9.35 14.70 -1.81
CA HIS A 40 8.93 15.93 -1.12
C HIS A 40 8.68 15.75 0.38
N ASP A 41 8.30 14.54 0.82
CA ASP A 41 7.92 14.29 2.20
C ASP A 41 8.15 12.82 2.57
N LEU A 42 8.75 12.60 3.74
CA LEU A 42 9.17 11.27 4.21
C LEU A 42 8.02 10.48 4.85
N ARG A 43 6.85 11.10 5.06
CA ARG A 43 5.73 10.52 5.81
C ARG A 43 4.38 10.89 5.20
N ASN A 44 4.14 10.45 3.97
CA ASN A 44 2.83 10.57 3.34
C ASN A 44 1.96 9.37 3.72
N TRP A 45 0.73 9.63 4.15
CA TRP A 45 -0.26 8.56 4.31
C TRP A 45 -0.74 8.07 2.94
N LEU A 46 -0.73 6.76 2.76
CA LEU A 46 -1.29 6.12 1.58
C LEU A 46 -2.81 6.15 1.66
N ASP A 47 -3.43 6.73 0.64
CA ASP A 47 -4.89 6.69 0.48
C ASP A 47 -5.33 5.27 0.07
N LEU A 48 -6.11 4.62 0.93
CA LEU A 48 -6.55 3.23 0.74
C LEU A 48 -7.52 3.06 -0.43
N ASP A 49 -8.26 4.09 -0.82
CA ASP A 49 -9.18 4.01 -1.97
C ASP A 49 -8.46 4.26 -3.31
N ARG A 50 -7.25 4.84 -3.28
CA ARG A 50 -6.44 5.10 -4.46
C ARG A 50 -5.56 3.90 -4.85
N ARG A 51 -5.28 3.79 -6.15
CA ARG A 51 -4.34 2.79 -6.68
C ARG A 51 -2.89 3.12 -6.31
N ILE A 52 -2.15 2.09 -5.87
CA ILE A 52 -0.73 2.16 -5.49
C ILE A 52 0.14 2.75 -6.62
N GLY A 53 -0.17 2.42 -7.88
CA GLY A 53 0.58 2.88 -9.04
C GLY A 53 0.61 4.40 -9.22
N LYS A 54 -0.27 5.16 -8.55
CA LYS A 54 -0.19 6.64 -8.54
C LYS A 54 0.87 7.19 -7.57
N PHE A 55 1.24 6.40 -6.55
CA PHE A 55 2.21 6.78 -5.52
C PHE A 55 3.61 6.27 -5.85
N VAL A 56 3.69 5.07 -6.45
CA VAL A 56 4.95 4.50 -6.93
C VAL A 56 5.30 5.10 -8.30
N LYS A 57 5.80 6.34 -8.33
CA LYS A 57 6.41 6.90 -9.54
C LYS A 57 7.73 6.16 -9.80
N SER A 58 7.85 5.58 -10.99
CA SER A 58 9.06 4.90 -11.47
C SER A 58 10.21 5.88 -11.68
#